data_AF-A0A194VBT0-F1
#
_entry.id   AF-A0A194VBT0-F1
#
_cell.length_a   1.000
_cell.length_b   1.000
_cell.length_c   1.000
_cell.angle_alpha   90.00
_cell.angle_beta   90.00
_cell.angle_gamma   90.00
#
_symmetry.space_group_name_H-M   'P 1'
#
loop_
_entity.id
_entity.type
_entity.pdbx_description
1 polymer ?
#
loop_
_entity_poly.entity_id
_entity_poly.type
_entity_poly.pdbx_seq_one_letter_code
_entity_poly.pdbx_strand_id
1 'polypeptide(L)'
;MSPALRQQPANDIFESTMSWLAVVVAAFGPSRIMFGSDWPVCTVGVEEGEDGQEGAWEKWRKVVDRLCWMSSFSDEEKKMVFAGTARRAYGI
;
A
#
# COMPACT_ATOMS: atom_id res chain seq x y z
N MET A 1 10.24 -2.62 11.05
CA MET A 1 10.52 -1.30 10.44
C MET A 1 11.38 -0.49 11.39
N SER A 2 12.54 -0.01 10.96
CA SER A 2 13.39 0.83 11.83
C SER A 2 12.69 2.17 12.13
N PRO A 3 13.02 2.87 13.23
CA PRO A 3 12.49 4.20 13.50
C PRO A 3 12.73 5.18 12.34
N ALA A 4 13.88 5.08 11.68
CA ALA A 4 14.21 5.88 10.50
C ALA A 4 13.26 5.65 9.32
N LEU A 5 12.86 4.38 9.07
CA LEU A 5 11.92 4.02 8.00
C LEU A 5 10.49 4.53 8.24
N ARG A 6 10.05 4.67 9.50
CA ARG A 6 8.70 5.17 9.83
C ARG A 6 8.49 6.62 9.41
N GLN A 7 9.56 7.41 9.46
CA GLN A 7 9.53 8.84 9.11
C GLN A 7 9.78 9.09 7.62
N GLN A 8 10.17 8.07 6.84
CA GLN A 8 10.41 8.27 5.42
C GLN A 8 9.11 8.61 4.66
N PRO A 9 9.21 9.39 3.57
CA PRO A 9 8.16 9.54 2.57
C PRO A 9 7.70 8.20 1.98
N ALA A 10 6.45 8.18 1.46
CA ALA A 10 5.89 6.99 0.81
C ALA A 10 6.75 6.47 -0.36
N ASN A 11 7.40 7.35 -1.12
CA ASN A 11 8.26 6.96 -2.24
C ASN A 11 9.47 6.15 -1.78
N ASP A 12 10.15 6.59 -0.72
CA ASP A 12 11.34 5.91 -0.21
C ASP A 12 10.97 4.54 0.39
N ILE A 13 9.81 4.46 1.05
CA ILE A 13 9.25 3.17 1.50
C ILE A 13 8.97 2.27 0.29
N PHE A 14 8.32 2.80 -0.75
CA PHE A 14 8.04 2.05 -1.97
C PHE A 14 9.33 1.52 -2.62
N GLU A 15 10.34 2.36 -2.81
CA GLU A 15 11.64 1.96 -3.37
C GLU A 15 12.29 0.86 -2.53
N SER A 16 12.27 1.00 -1.20
CA SER A 16 12.83 0.01 -0.28
C SER A 16 12.09 -1.33 -0.29
N THR A 17 10.83 -1.38 -0.75
CA THR A 17 9.98 -2.59 -0.73
C THR A 17 9.71 -3.15 -2.13
N MET A 18 10.12 -2.45 -3.18
CA MET A 18 9.75 -2.75 -4.57
C MET A 18 10.14 -4.17 -5.02
N SER A 19 11.29 -4.69 -4.60
CA SER A 19 11.73 -6.04 -4.99
C SER A 19 10.74 -7.13 -4.55
N TRP A 20 10.14 -6.99 -3.36
CA TRP A 20 9.10 -7.90 -2.89
C TRP A 20 7.76 -7.65 -3.58
N LEU A 21 7.37 -6.38 -3.72
CA LEU A 21 6.11 -6.02 -4.37
C LEU A 21 6.06 -6.48 -5.83
N ALA A 22 7.17 -6.38 -6.56
CA ALA A 22 7.28 -6.87 -7.93
C ALA A 22 7.06 -8.38 -8.03
N VAL A 23 7.63 -9.17 -7.12
CA VAL A 23 7.41 -10.63 -7.06
C VAL A 23 5.94 -10.95 -6.79
N VAL A 24 5.32 -10.24 -5.84
CA VAL A 24 3.90 -10.42 -5.51
C VAL A 24 3.00 -10.09 -6.70
N VAL A 25 3.23 -8.96 -7.38
CA VAL A 25 2.47 -8.58 -8.58
C VAL A 25 2.66 -9.60 -9.71
N ALA A 26 3.90 -10.02 -9.99
CA ALA A 26 4.19 -10.98 -11.03
C ALA A 26 3.56 -12.36 -10.77
N ALA A 27 3.54 -12.80 -9.51
CA ALA A 27 2.99 -14.11 -9.13
C ALA A 27 1.46 -14.13 -9.10
N PHE A 28 0.83 -13.05 -8.63
CA PHE A 28 -0.59 -13.04 -8.29
C PHE A 28 -1.46 -12.20 -9.25
N GLY A 29 -0.95 -11.09 -9.76
CA GLY A 29 -1.72 -10.11 -10.52
C GLY A 29 -2.77 -9.37 -9.67
N PRO A 30 -3.42 -8.35 -10.23
CA PRO A 30 -4.28 -7.41 -9.48
C PRO A 30 -5.51 -8.07 -8.87
N SER A 31 -6.00 -9.16 -9.45
CA SER A 31 -7.20 -9.85 -8.95
C SER A 31 -6.91 -10.78 -7.77
N ARG A 32 -5.65 -11.08 -7.43
CA ARG A 32 -5.30 -11.99 -6.33
C ARG A 32 -4.47 -11.34 -5.23
N ILE A 33 -4.41 -10.01 -5.23
CA ILE A 33 -3.81 -9.20 -4.17
C ILE A 33 -4.84 -8.21 -3.64
N MET A 34 -4.68 -7.78 -2.38
CA MET A 34 -5.56 -6.79 -1.76
C MET A 34 -4.76 -5.82 -0.90
N PHE A 35 -5.24 -4.58 -0.78
CA PHE A 35 -4.69 -3.59 0.14
C PHE A 35 -5.00 -3.94 1.59
N GLY A 36 -3.98 -3.94 2.44
CA GLY A 36 -4.11 -4.10 3.89
C GLY A 36 -3.05 -3.26 4.59
N SER A 37 -3.44 -2.12 5.15
CA SER A 37 -2.52 -1.17 5.80
C SER A 37 -2.02 -1.61 7.17
N ASP A 38 -2.59 -2.68 7.72
CA ASP A 38 -2.36 -3.13 9.10
C ASP A 38 -2.68 -2.04 10.13
N TRP A 39 -3.75 -1.26 9.87
CA TRP A 39 -4.26 -0.28 10.83
C TRP A 39 -4.98 -0.99 12.01
N PRO A 40 -4.76 -0.57 13.27
CA PRO A 40 -3.99 0.59 13.71
C PRO A 40 -2.52 0.28 14.03
N VAL A 41 -2.02 -0.94 13.85
CA VAL A 41 -0.65 -1.33 14.28
C VAL A 41 0.41 -0.46 13.60
N CYS A 42 0.28 -0.22 12.29
CA CYS A 42 1.21 0.60 11.53
C CYS A 42 1.17 2.11 11.86
N THR A 43 0.26 2.60 12.71
CA THR A 43 0.27 3.99 13.18
C THR A 43 1.27 4.23 14.31
N VAL A 44 1.77 3.17 14.96
CA VAL A 44 2.70 3.28 16.09
C VAL A 44 4.02 3.95 15.64
N GLY A 45 4.26 5.16 16.15
CA GLY A 45 5.45 5.96 15.81
C GLY A 45 5.38 6.64 14.44
N VAL A 46 4.20 6.71 13.83
CA VAL A 46 3.88 7.60 12.70
C VAL A 46 2.89 8.63 13.23
N GLU A 47 3.42 9.72 13.77
CA GLU A 47 2.60 10.80 14.32
C GLU A 47 1.98 11.62 13.17
N GLU A 48 0.66 11.85 13.25
CA GLU A 48 0.01 12.87 12.45
C GLU A 48 0.39 14.23 13.06
N GLY A 49 1.37 14.90 12.45
CA GLY A 49 1.77 16.24 12.86
C GLY A 49 0.67 17.27 12.60
N GLU A 50 0.56 18.25 13.49
CA GLU A 50 -0.40 19.36 13.42
C GLU A 50 -0.33 20.17 12.11
N ASP A 51 0.80 20.07 11.39
CA ASP A 51 1.09 20.79 10.13
C ASP A 51 0.78 19.98 8.85
N GLY A 52 -0.15 19.02 8.91
CA GLY A 52 -0.55 18.23 7.73
C GLY A 52 0.45 17.15 7.34
N GLN A 53 1.23 16.64 8.29
CA GLN A 53 2.08 15.47 8.06
C GLN A 53 1.23 14.24 7.73
N GLU A 54 1.68 13.49 6.73
CA GLU A 54 0.95 12.34 6.20
C GLU A 54 0.89 11.20 7.22
N GLY A 55 -0.31 10.93 7.74
CA GLY A 55 -0.57 9.80 8.63
C GLY A 55 -0.29 8.44 7.97
N ALA A 56 -0.16 7.40 8.81
CA ALA A 56 0.21 6.06 8.34
C ALA A 56 -0.74 5.51 7.26
N TRP A 57 -2.05 5.77 7.38
CA TRP A 57 -3.03 5.33 6.40
C TRP A 57 -2.73 5.88 4.99
N GLU A 58 -2.60 7.20 4.89
CA GLU A 58 -2.37 7.88 3.61
C GLU A 58 -1.02 7.47 3.02
N LYS A 59 0.00 7.33 3.87
CA LYS A 59 1.32 6.86 3.47
C LYS A 59 1.27 5.48 2.80
N TRP A 60 0.62 4.50 3.42
CA TRP A 60 0.49 3.15 2.86
C TRP A 60 -0.43 3.12 1.62
N ARG A 61 -1.48 3.94 1.60
CA ARG A 61 -2.32 4.11 0.41
C ARG A 61 -1.50 4.60 -0.78
N LYS A 62 -0.61 5.59 -0.59
CA LYS A 62 0.28 6.10 -1.64
C LYS A 62 1.29 5.06 -2.13
N VAL A 63 1.85 4.23 -1.25
CA VAL A 63 2.74 3.12 -1.64
C VAL A 63 2.01 2.17 -2.61
N VAL A 64 0.76 1.80 -2.31
CA VAL A 64 -0.01 0.89 -3.17
C VAL A 64 -0.53 1.57 -4.43
N ASP A 65 -0.89 2.86 -4.37
CA ASP A 65 -1.17 3.66 -5.56
C ASP A 65 0.02 3.68 -6.52
N ARG A 66 1.24 3.86 -5.99
CA ARG A 66 2.47 3.83 -6.77
C ARG A 66 2.72 2.48 -7.41
N LEU A 67 2.46 1.39 -6.67
CA LEU A 67 2.54 0.02 -7.20
C LEU A 67 1.59 -0.18 -8.38
N CYS A 68 0.34 0.25 -8.26
CA CYS A 68 -0.65 0.14 -9.34
C CYS A 68 -0.20 0.91 -10.58
N TRP A 69 0.29 2.14 -10.38
CA TRP A 69 0.78 2.98 -11.47
C TRP A 69 2.00 2.34 -12.17
N MET A 70 3.01 1.89 -11.43
CA MET A 70 4.19 1.25 -12.01
C MET A 70 3.89 -0.08 -12.70
N SER A 71 2.85 -0.79 -12.26
CA SER A 71 2.41 -2.05 -12.86
C SER A 71 1.47 -1.84 -14.05
N SER A 72 1.22 -0.59 -14.45
CA SER A 72 0.29 -0.23 -15.55
C SER A 72 -1.13 -0.81 -15.36
N PHE A 73 -1.59 -0.92 -14.11
CA PHE A 73 -2.94 -1.41 -13.84
C PHE A 73 -4.00 -0.44 -14.33
N SER A 74 -5.06 -0.96 -14.94
CA SER A 74 -6.26 -0.17 -15.28
C SER A 74 -6.99 0.30 -14.03
N ASP A 75 -7.96 1.20 -14.18
CA ASP A 75 -8.82 1.63 -13.08
C ASP A 75 -9.62 0.46 -12.48
N GLU A 76 -10.04 -0.50 -13.30
CA GLU A 76 -10.72 -1.73 -12.86
C GLU A 76 -9.78 -2.62 -12.05
N GLU A 77 -8.55 -2.81 -12.52
CA GLU A 77 -7.53 -3.58 -11.80
C GLU A 77 -7.15 -2.94 -10.47
N LYS A 78 -7.01 -1.61 -10.44
CA LYS A 78 -6.80 -0.84 -9.21
C LYS A 78 -7.96 -1.02 -8.24
N LYS A 79 -9.21 -0.99 -8.72
CA LYS A 79 -10.40 -1.28 -7.89
C LYS A 79 -10.38 -2.70 -7.32
N MET A 80 -9.85 -3.68 -8.07
CA MET A 80 -9.65 -5.04 -7.55
C MET A 80 -8.68 -5.04 -6.36
N VAL A 81 -7.53 -4.38 -6.48
CA VAL A 81 -6.54 -4.28 -5.39
C VAL A 81 -7.12 -3.61 -4.15
N PHE A 82 -7.84 -2.50 -4.29
CA PHE A 82 -8.34 -1.74 -3.14
C PHE A 82 -9.60 -2.32 -2.48
N ALA A 83 -10.43 -3.05 -3.21
CA ALA A 83 -11.67 -3.60 -2.64
C ALA A 83 -12.15 -4.90 -3.31
N GLY A 84 -12.10 -4.99 -4.64
CA GLY A 84 -12.74 -6.09 -5.39
C GLY A 84 -12.22 -7.48 -5.03
N THR A 85 -10.92 -7.62 -4.80
CA THR A 85 -10.31 -8.90 -4.39
C THR A 85 -10.79 -9.32 -3.00
N ALA A 86 -10.85 -8.38 -2.04
CA ALA A 86 -11.35 -8.65 -0.69
C ALA A 86 -12.84 -9.03 -0.72
N ARG A 87 -13.66 -8.27 -1.45
CA ARG A 87 -15.08 -8.57 -1.66
C ARG A 87 -15.34 -9.98 -2.18
N ARG A 88 -14.58 -10.37 -3.21
CA ARG A 88 -14.66 -11.71 -3.78
C ARG A 88 -14.19 -12.79 -2.80
N ALA A 89 -13.11 -12.54 -2.05
CA ALA A 89 -12.56 -13.49 -1.10
C ALA A 89 -13.48 -13.72 0.11
N TYR A 90 -14.13 -12.66 0.61
CA TYR A 90 -15.01 -12.71 1.78
C TYR A 90 -16.50 -12.91 1.44
N GLY A 91 -16.89 -12.85 0.17
CA GLY A 91 -18.27 -13.05 -0.27
C GLY A 91 -19.21 -11.89 0.06
N ILE A 92 -18.72 -10.64 -0.01
CA ILE A 92 -19.46 -9.41 0.34
C ILE A 92 -19.62 -8.41 -0.83
#